data_AF-A0A9E1T3T3-F1
#
_entry.id   AF-A0A9E1T3T3-F1
#
_cell.length_a   1.000
_cell.length_b   1.000
_cell.length_c   1.000
_cell.angle_alpha   90.00
_cell.angle_beta   90.00
_cell.angle_gamma   90.00
#
_symmetry.space_group_name_H-M   'P 1'
#
loop_
_entity.id
_entity.type
_entity.pdbx_description
1 polymer ?
#
loop_
_entity_poly.entity_id
_entity_poly.type
_entity_poly.pdbx_seq_one_letter_code
_entity_poly.pdbx_strand_id
1 'polypeptide(L)'
;DVQLAAGTITAGGTLGILIPPSIMLVVMGPILNVPVTDLFAAAIMPGLMLAALYTGYTLIRCHLNPSLGPVVPEDLIPDSMREVWVEFFKGLVPPVLLVGSSLGSILAGLATPTEGAAMGAVGSIFLTLAYRKLNFKVFQEALLKTLEITTLIMVLVCASNFFGSVFSRLGTPTMITEALMLLDLPPTAILLIVMAFIFLLAWPLEWVPIVLIIIPIVLPLIEQLGFNLIWFGILVAVNLQTAWLSPPVALSAYFLKGVAPDWDLSDIYKGMMQFMAIQVVGLALIIIFPQIVLWLPEYLYG
;
A
#
# COMPACT_ATOMS: atom_id res chain seq x y z
N ASP A 1 13.18 22.02 1.15
CA ASP A 1 13.53 21.62 -0.23
C ASP A 1 12.33 20.91 -0.89
N VAL A 2 12.00 21.26 -2.14
CA VAL A 2 10.82 20.71 -2.85
C VAL A 2 10.99 19.22 -3.11
N GLN A 3 12.19 18.75 -3.46
CA GLN A 3 12.42 17.34 -3.81
C GLN A 3 12.26 16.46 -2.57
N LEU A 4 12.88 16.83 -1.44
CA LEU A 4 12.75 16.06 -0.20
C LEU A 4 11.30 16.06 0.32
N ALA A 5 10.60 17.21 0.26
CA ALA A 5 9.20 17.31 0.67
C ALA A 5 8.29 16.46 -0.24
N ALA A 6 8.44 16.59 -1.56
CA ALA A 6 7.67 15.83 -2.54
C ALA A 6 7.88 14.32 -2.37
N GLY A 7 9.13 13.88 -2.24
CA GLY A 7 9.47 12.48 -2.00
C GLY A 7 8.87 11.95 -0.69
N THR A 8 8.98 12.71 0.40
CA THR A 8 8.43 12.31 1.71
C THR A 8 6.89 12.21 1.67
N ILE A 9 6.21 13.19 1.07
CA ILE A 9 4.75 13.22 0.97
C ILE A 9 4.24 12.08 0.09
N THR A 10 4.85 11.87 -1.08
CA THR A 10 4.43 10.82 -2.02
C THR A 10 4.70 9.43 -1.47
N ALA A 11 5.89 9.17 -0.92
CA ALA A 11 6.23 7.87 -0.33
C ALA A 11 5.45 7.58 0.95
N GLY A 12 5.27 8.58 1.82
CA GLY A 12 4.43 8.47 3.01
C GLY A 12 2.96 8.22 2.64
N GLY A 13 2.46 8.88 1.61
CA GLY A 13 1.10 8.69 1.11
C GLY A 13 0.84 7.28 0.58
N THR A 14 1.82 6.66 -0.09
CA THR A 14 1.67 5.29 -0.59
C THR A 14 1.72 4.24 0.52
N LEU A 15 2.25 4.55 1.72
CA LEU A 15 2.19 3.62 2.86
C LEU A 15 0.75 3.31 3.27
N GLY A 16 -0.19 4.23 3.04
CA GLY A 16 -1.61 3.99 3.26
C GLY A 16 -2.19 2.88 2.37
N ILE A 17 -1.50 2.50 1.29
CA ILE A 17 -1.86 1.37 0.44
C ILE A 17 -1.44 0.04 1.10
N LEU A 18 -0.40 0.03 1.93
CA LEU A 18 0.13 -1.18 2.58
C LEU A 18 -0.39 -1.34 4.01
N ILE A 19 -0.33 -0.28 4.82
CA ILE A 19 -0.73 -0.32 6.23
C ILE A 19 -2.26 -0.46 6.32
N PRO A 20 -2.79 -1.45 7.05
CA PRO A 20 -4.23 -1.65 7.16
C PRO A 20 -5.00 -0.42 7.70
N PRO A 21 -6.25 -0.17 7.25
CA PRO A 21 -7.09 -1.00 6.37
C PRO A 21 -6.76 -0.80 4.87
N SER A 22 -6.08 -1.77 4.26
CA SER A 22 -5.61 -1.70 2.88
C SER A 22 -6.63 -2.32 1.93
N ILE A 23 -7.16 -1.51 0.99
CA ILE A 23 -8.06 -2.00 -0.06
C ILE A 23 -7.37 -3.06 -0.92
N MET A 24 -6.09 -2.86 -1.23
CA MET A 24 -5.31 -3.79 -2.05
C MET A 24 -5.21 -5.17 -1.39
N LEU A 25 -4.92 -5.24 -0.09
CA LEU A 25 -4.86 -6.51 0.64
C LEU A 25 -6.24 -7.18 0.77
N VAL A 26 -7.31 -6.39 0.93
CA VAL A 26 -8.69 -6.91 0.94
C VAL A 26 -9.06 -7.57 -0.39
N VAL A 27 -8.69 -6.96 -1.51
CA VAL A 27 -8.95 -7.51 -2.85
C VAL A 27 -8.05 -8.72 -3.13
N MET A 28 -6.81 -8.68 -2.67
CA MET A 28 -5.82 -9.72 -2.93
C MET A 28 -6.03 -11.00 -2.12
N GLY A 29 -6.56 -10.92 -0.89
CA GLY A 29 -6.80 -12.10 -0.03
C GLY A 29 -7.62 -13.20 -0.70
N PRO A 30 -8.83 -12.90 -1.23
CA PRO A 30 -9.63 -13.87 -1.98
C PRO A 30 -8.93 -14.42 -3.22
N ILE A 31 -8.11 -13.62 -3.90
CA ILE A 31 -7.37 -14.06 -5.09
C ILE A 31 -6.26 -15.05 -4.73
N LEU A 32 -5.54 -14.78 -3.65
CA LEU A 32 -4.49 -15.65 -3.12
C LEU A 32 -5.03 -16.84 -2.31
N ASN A 33 -6.35 -16.93 -2.09
CA ASN A 33 -6.98 -17.90 -1.21
C ASN A 33 -6.43 -17.90 0.22
N VAL A 34 -6.06 -16.73 0.75
CA VAL A 34 -5.57 -16.56 2.14
C VAL A 34 -6.50 -15.64 2.95
N PRO A 35 -6.60 -15.82 4.27
CA PRO A 35 -7.38 -14.92 5.11
C PRO A 35 -6.87 -13.48 5.03
N VAL A 36 -7.79 -12.52 4.85
CA VAL A 36 -7.46 -11.08 4.79
C VAL A 36 -6.88 -10.59 6.13
N THR A 37 -7.31 -11.18 7.24
CA THR A 37 -6.77 -10.91 8.59
C THR A 37 -5.27 -11.17 8.66
N ASP A 38 -4.81 -12.25 8.02
CA ASP A 38 -3.42 -12.65 8.04
C ASP A 38 -2.59 -11.70 7.19
N LEU A 39 -3.10 -11.30 6.01
CA LEU A 39 -2.47 -10.26 5.19
C LEU A 39 -2.39 -8.92 5.93
N PHE A 40 -3.43 -8.54 6.68
CA PHE A 40 -3.41 -7.33 7.49
C PHE A 40 -2.35 -7.39 8.58
N ALA A 41 -2.30 -8.47 9.34
CA ALA A 41 -1.25 -8.67 10.35
C ALA A 41 0.14 -8.64 9.68
N ALA A 42 0.30 -9.35 8.58
CA ALA A 42 1.54 -9.49 7.83
C ALA A 42 2.08 -8.16 7.28
N ALA A 43 1.19 -7.21 6.96
CA ALA A 43 1.56 -5.91 6.40
C ALA A 43 2.02 -4.88 7.45
N ILE A 44 1.70 -5.07 8.73
CA ILE A 44 2.04 -4.10 9.79
C ILE A 44 3.54 -3.94 9.91
N MET A 45 4.28 -5.04 10.07
CA MET A 45 5.73 -5.02 10.30
C MET A 45 6.50 -4.44 9.09
N PRO A 46 6.23 -4.86 7.84
CA PRO A 46 6.76 -4.22 6.63
C PRO A 46 6.39 -2.73 6.54
N GLY A 47 5.15 -2.36 6.86
CA GLY A 47 4.72 -0.96 6.84
C GLY A 47 5.47 -0.09 7.84
N LEU A 48 5.65 -0.57 9.07
CA LEU A 48 6.45 0.10 10.10
C LEU A 48 7.93 0.16 9.73
N MET A 49 8.47 -0.91 9.13
CA MET A 49 9.84 -0.94 8.62
C MET A 49 10.05 0.13 7.55
N LEU A 50 9.18 0.20 6.54
CA LEU A 50 9.26 1.20 5.47
C LEU A 50 9.10 2.62 6.02
N ALA A 51 8.15 2.84 6.94
CA ALA A 51 7.99 4.11 7.63
C ALA A 51 9.28 4.53 8.37
N ALA A 52 9.90 3.61 9.11
CA ALA A 52 11.15 3.85 9.82
C ALA A 52 12.31 4.15 8.85
N LEU A 53 12.39 3.44 7.71
CA LEU A 53 13.40 3.70 6.68
C LEU A 53 13.22 5.09 6.06
N TYR A 54 11.99 5.47 5.72
CA TYR A 54 11.67 6.80 5.17
C TYR A 54 11.96 7.92 6.16
N THR A 55 11.49 7.78 7.40
CA THR A 55 11.74 8.77 8.46
C THR A 55 13.23 8.87 8.76
N GLY A 56 13.92 7.74 8.92
CA GLY A 56 15.36 7.70 9.15
C GLY A 56 16.15 8.37 8.04
N TYR A 57 15.81 8.08 6.78
CA TYR A 57 16.43 8.73 5.63
C TYR A 57 16.23 10.25 5.64
N THR A 58 14.99 10.71 5.83
CA THR A 58 14.68 12.14 5.87
C THR A 58 15.42 12.84 7.00
N LEU A 59 15.45 12.26 8.20
CA LEU A 59 16.17 12.81 9.35
C LEU A 59 17.68 12.88 9.10
N ILE A 60 18.28 11.82 8.58
CA ILE A 60 19.71 11.78 8.25
C ILE A 60 20.04 12.83 7.19
N ARG A 61 19.22 12.96 6.14
CA ARG A 61 19.44 13.96 5.07
C ARG A 61 19.32 15.40 5.58
N CYS A 62 18.34 15.70 6.42
CA CYS A 62 18.20 17.00 7.05
C CYS A 62 19.34 17.29 8.04
N HIS A 63 19.83 16.29 8.77
CA HIS A 63 20.95 16.45 9.68
C HIS A 63 22.27 16.73 8.94
N LEU A 64 22.51 16.02 7.82
CA LEU A 64 23.70 16.22 6.97
C LEU A 64 23.64 17.52 6.18
N ASN A 65 22.46 17.97 5.79
CA ASN A 65 22.25 19.23 5.09
C ASN A 65 21.03 19.98 5.67
N PRO A 66 21.25 20.83 6.69
CA PRO A 66 20.18 21.59 7.35
C PRO A 66 19.39 22.52 6.43
N SER A 67 19.93 22.89 5.26
CA SER A 67 19.20 23.70 4.28
C SER A 67 18.02 22.95 3.62
N LEU A 68 18.01 21.62 3.67
CA LEU A 68 16.91 20.81 3.14
C LEU A 68 15.65 20.89 4.01
N GLY A 69 15.83 21.01 5.32
CA GLY A 69 14.77 21.17 6.33
C GLY A 69 15.08 22.36 7.23
N PRO A 70 14.93 23.61 6.74
CA PRO A 70 15.23 24.80 7.52
C PRO A 70 14.31 24.87 8.75
N VAL A 71 14.82 25.50 9.80
CA VAL A 71 14.04 25.74 11.03
C VAL A 71 12.77 26.50 10.67
N VAL A 72 11.66 26.07 11.26
CA VAL A 72 10.37 26.73 11.11
C VAL A 72 10.51 28.20 11.53
N PRO A 73 10.05 29.17 10.73
CA PRO A 73 10.06 30.58 11.09
C PRO A 73 9.44 30.83 12.48
N GLU A 74 9.99 31.78 13.26
CA GLU A 74 9.60 32.03 14.65
C GLU A 74 8.10 32.35 14.82
N ASP A 75 7.47 32.95 13.81
CA ASP A 75 6.04 33.26 13.75
C ASP A 75 5.12 32.03 13.58
N LEU A 76 5.70 30.90 13.19
CA LEU A 76 5.01 29.61 13.04
C LEU A 76 5.37 28.64 14.19
N ILE A 77 6.25 29.04 15.12
CA ILE A 77 6.58 28.27 16.31
C ILE A 77 5.48 28.51 17.36
N PRO A 78 4.79 27.46 17.85
CA PRO A 78 3.75 27.62 18.86
C PRO A 78 4.30 28.23 20.15
N ASP A 79 3.61 29.25 20.68
CA ASP A 79 4.01 29.98 21.90
C ASP A 79 4.09 29.09 23.14
N SER A 80 3.38 27.95 23.13
CA SER A 80 3.45 26.97 24.22
C SER A 80 3.37 25.53 23.72
N MET A 81 4.14 24.64 24.37
CA MET A 81 4.03 23.19 24.16
C MET A 81 2.62 22.65 24.44
N ARG A 82 1.81 23.35 25.26
CA ARG A 82 0.43 22.97 25.54
C ARG A 82 -0.44 23.06 24.29
N GLU A 83 -0.25 24.08 23.47
CA GLU A 83 -0.97 24.26 22.21
C GLU A 83 -0.63 23.15 21.21
N VAL A 84 0.66 22.80 21.12
CA VAL A 84 1.14 21.67 20.31
C VAL A 84 0.46 20.37 20.70
N TRP A 85 0.43 20.06 22.01
CA TRP A 85 -0.24 18.85 22.49
C TRP A 85 -1.74 18.86 22.19
N VAL A 86 -2.42 20.00 22.37
CA VAL A 86 -3.85 20.11 22.10
C VAL A 86 -4.15 19.90 20.62
N GLU A 87 -3.42 20.55 19.71
CA GLU A 87 -3.60 20.39 18.26
C GLU A 87 -3.23 18.97 17.80
N PHE A 88 -2.15 18.40 18.35
CA PHE A 88 -1.75 17.01 18.09
C PHE A 88 -2.86 16.03 18.46
N PHE A 89 -3.39 16.10 19.70
CA PHE A 89 -4.43 15.18 20.12
C PHE A 89 -5.75 15.43 19.40
N LYS A 90 -6.14 16.69 19.12
CA LYS A 90 -7.35 16.99 18.34
C LYS A 90 -7.27 16.50 16.90
N GLY A 91 -6.11 16.63 16.26
CA GLY A 91 -5.91 16.25 14.86
C GLY A 91 -5.70 14.75 14.66
N LEU A 92 -4.94 14.10 15.56
CA LEU A 92 -4.50 12.71 15.39
C LEU A 92 -5.44 11.69 16.05
N VAL A 93 -5.94 11.98 17.27
CA VAL A 93 -6.70 10.98 18.04
C VAL A 93 -7.96 10.53 17.33
N PRO A 94 -8.80 11.43 16.76
CA PRO A 94 -10.06 10.97 16.18
C PRO A 94 -9.87 10.03 14.98
N PRO A 95 -8.98 10.33 14.00
CA PRO A 95 -8.65 9.38 12.94
C PRO A 95 -8.02 8.08 13.46
N VAL A 96 -7.09 8.16 14.42
CA VAL A 96 -6.43 6.96 14.98
C VAL A 96 -7.40 6.09 15.75
N LEU A 97 -8.34 6.66 16.51
CA LEU A 97 -9.39 5.88 17.18
C LEU A 97 -10.33 5.22 16.17
N LEU A 98 -10.69 5.91 15.09
CA LEU A 98 -11.52 5.34 14.04
C LEU A 98 -10.81 4.18 13.35
N VAL A 99 -9.57 4.37 12.91
CA VAL A 99 -8.75 3.32 12.30
C VAL A 99 -8.48 2.19 13.28
N GLY A 100 -8.09 2.51 14.52
CA GLY A 100 -7.77 1.55 15.56
C GLY A 100 -8.97 0.73 16.03
N SER A 101 -10.18 1.31 16.07
CA SER A 101 -11.40 0.57 16.39
C SER A 101 -11.82 -0.38 15.26
N SER A 102 -11.68 0.04 14.00
CA SER A 102 -11.98 -0.79 12.83
C SER A 102 -10.94 -1.91 12.65
N LEU A 103 -9.66 -1.56 12.65
CA LEU A 103 -8.58 -2.54 12.48
C LEU A 103 -8.43 -3.44 13.70
N GLY A 104 -8.55 -2.88 14.90
CA GLY A 104 -8.43 -3.61 16.16
C GLY A 104 -9.53 -4.66 16.32
N SER A 105 -10.77 -4.36 15.92
CA SER A 105 -11.86 -5.35 15.95
C SER A 105 -11.63 -6.49 14.95
N ILE A 106 -11.06 -6.20 13.78
CA ILE A 106 -10.69 -7.20 12.76
C ILE A 106 -9.57 -8.10 13.28
N LEU A 107 -8.46 -7.51 13.75
CA LEU A 107 -7.28 -8.29 14.18
C LEU A 107 -7.55 -9.10 15.44
N ALA A 108 -8.38 -8.59 16.35
CA ALA A 108 -8.81 -9.31 17.55
C ALA A 108 -9.85 -10.41 17.27
N GLY A 109 -10.29 -10.60 16.02
CA GLY A 109 -11.31 -11.58 15.65
C GLY A 109 -12.71 -11.26 16.16
N LEU A 110 -12.94 -10.03 16.64
CA LEU A 110 -14.25 -9.57 17.14
C LEU A 110 -15.20 -9.20 16.01
N ALA A 111 -14.67 -8.84 14.84
CA ALA A 111 -15.41 -8.45 13.66
C ALA A 111 -14.76 -9.02 12.40
N THR A 112 -15.59 -9.37 11.42
CA THR A 112 -15.12 -9.66 10.06
C THR A 112 -14.64 -8.37 9.36
N PRO A 113 -13.83 -8.45 8.30
CA PRO A 113 -13.40 -7.26 7.56
C PRO A 113 -14.55 -6.38 7.05
N THR A 114 -15.69 -7.00 6.71
CA THR A 114 -16.90 -6.29 6.28
C THR A 114 -17.56 -5.54 7.44
N GLU A 115 -17.64 -6.14 8.62
CA GLU A 115 -18.14 -5.51 9.85
C GLU A 115 -17.19 -4.40 10.33
N GLY A 116 -15.88 -4.61 10.27
CA GLY A 116 -14.87 -3.60 10.58
C GLY A 116 -14.94 -2.41 9.62
N ALA A 117 -15.16 -2.64 8.32
CA ALA A 117 -15.40 -1.57 7.35
C ALA A 117 -16.70 -0.80 7.63
N ALA A 118 -17.78 -1.48 8.03
CA ALA A 118 -19.03 -0.85 8.43
C ALA A 118 -18.84 0.04 9.67
N MET A 119 -18.09 -0.43 10.67
CA MET A 119 -17.71 0.38 11.84
C MET A 119 -16.92 1.63 11.44
N GLY A 120 -15.97 1.51 10.51
CA GLY A 120 -15.20 2.63 9.98
C GLY A 120 -16.08 3.66 9.25
N ALA A 121 -17.04 3.19 8.44
CA ALA A 121 -17.98 4.05 7.73
C ALA A 121 -18.96 4.78 8.67
N VAL A 122 -19.52 4.06 9.66
CA VAL A 122 -20.38 4.66 10.68
C VAL A 122 -19.58 5.65 11.55
N GLY A 123 -18.37 5.28 11.95
CA GLY A 123 -17.47 6.14 12.71
C GLY A 123 -17.10 7.42 11.95
N SER A 124 -16.90 7.35 10.64
CA SER A 124 -16.56 8.52 9.83
C SER A 124 -17.74 9.48 9.68
N ILE A 125 -18.98 8.97 9.61
CA ILE A 125 -20.20 9.78 9.66
C ILE A 125 -20.29 10.51 11.00
N PHE A 126 -20.11 9.81 12.13
CA PHE A 126 -20.13 10.42 13.46
C PHE A 126 -19.04 11.48 13.61
N LEU A 127 -17.82 11.22 13.13
CA LEU A 127 -16.72 12.18 13.20
C LEU A 127 -17.00 13.42 12.35
N THR A 128 -17.55 13.24 11.15
CA THR A 128 -17.91 14.35 10.25
C THR A 128 -19.05 15.19 10.84
N LEU A 129 -20.00 14.56 11.53
CA LEU A 129 -21.06 15.23 12.27
C LEU A 129 -20.51 16.02 13.46
N ALA A 130 -19.59 15.44 14.23
CA ALA A 130 -18.92 16.10 15.35
C ALA A 130 -18.14 17.35 14.89
N TYR A 131 -17.50 17.28 13.73
CA TYR A 131 -16.86 18.43 13.09
C TYR A 131 -17.82 19.42 12.44
N ARG A 132 -19.13 19.15 12.46
CA ARG A 132 -20.18 19.99 11.86
C ARG A 132 -19.96 20.24 10.35
N LYS A 133 -19.32 19.27 9.68
CA LYS A 133 -19.06 19.33 8.22
C LYS A 133 -20.03 18.49 7.40
N LEU A 134 -20.88 17.70 8.06
CA LEU A 134 -21.83 16.82 7.37
C LEU A 134 -22.94 17.64 6.71
N ASN A 135 -23.07 17.52 5.39
CA ASN A 135 -24.18 18.06 4.62
C ASN A 135 -24.56 17.07 3.50
N PHE A 136 -25.75 17.24 2.93
CA PHE A 136 -26.30 16.31 1.93
C PHE A 136 -25.41 16.17 0.69
N LYS A 137 -24.78 17.27 0.24
CA LYS A 137 -23.89 17.25 -0.92
C LYS A 137 -22.65 16.39 -0.66
N VAL A 138 -21.96 16.61 0.46
CA VAL A 138 -20.78 15.82 0.86
C VAL A 138 -21.14 14.34 1.03
N PHE A 139 -22.29 14.05 1.62
CA PHE A 139 -22.77 12.68 1.80
C PHE A 139 -23.06 11.99 0.45
N GLN A 140 -23.76 12.69 -0.47
CA GLN A 140 -24.06 12.17 -1.80
C GLN A 140 -22.78 11.96 -2.63
N GLU A 141 -21.84 12.89 -2.58
CA GLU A 141 -20.53 12.77 -3.25
C GLU A 141 -19.75 11.56 -2.73
N ALA A 142 -19.72 11.33 -1.41
CA ALA A 142 -19.09 10.16 -0.81
C ALA A 142 -19.74 8.84 -1.26
N LEU A 143 -21.07 8.77 -1.31
CA LEU A 143 -21.80 7.60 -1.79
C LEU A 143 -21.53 7.30 -3.27
N LEU A 144 -21.58 8.33 -4.13
CA LEU A 144 -21.28 8.18 -5.56
C LEU A 144 -19.85 7.72 -5.79
N LYS A 145 -18.88 8.27 -5.06
CA LYS A 145 -17.48 7.84 -5.15
C LYS A 145 -17.28 6.40 -4.68
N THR A 146 -17.94 6.01 -3.60
CA THR A 146 -17.92 4.62 -3.12
C THR A 146 -18.50 3.66 -4.16
N LEU A 147 -19.62 4.03 -4.78
CA LEU A 147 -20.27 3.25 -5.82
C LEU A 147 -19.39 3.11 -7.07
N GLU A 148 -18.78 4.20 -7.51
CA GLU A 148 -17.89 4.26 -8.68
C GLU A 148 -16.70 3.30 -8.51
N ILE A 149 -15.99 3.39 -7.37
CA ILE A 149 -14.85 2.54 -7.05
C ILE A 149 -15.28 1.08 -6.94
N THR A 150 -16.38 0.79 -6.23
CA THR A 150 -16.89 -0.58 -6.06
C THR A 150 -17.29 -1.21 -7.39
N THR A 151 -17.98 -0.46 -8.26
CA THR A 151 -18.41 -0.95 -9.57
C THR A 151 -17.21 -1.28 -10.46
N LEU A 152 -16.20 -0.41 -10.49
CA LEU A 152 -14.97 -0.65 -11.23
C LEU A 152 -14.29 -1.95 -10.77
N ILE A 153 -14.15 -2.14 -9.46
CA ILE A 153 -13.55 -3.36 -8.89
C ILE A 153 -14.38 -4.60 -9.26
N MET A 154 -15.70 -4.59 -9.07
CA MET A 154 -16.56 -5.75 -9.33
C MET A 154 -16.56 -6.16 -10.81
N VAL A 155 -16.54 -5.20 -11.73
CA VAL A 155 -16.44 -5.48 -13.18
C VAL A 155 -15.10 -6.13 -13.51
N LEU A 156 -14.00 -5.62 -12.95
CA LEU A 156 -12.67 -6.20 -13.16
C LEU A 156 -12.56 -7.60 -12.56
N VAL A 157 -13.13 -7.84 -11.36
CA VAL A 157 -13.15 -9.17 -10.72
C VAL A 157 -13.89 -10.18 -11.60
N CYS A 158 -15.02 -9.77 -12.20
CA CYS A 158 -15.77 -10.62 -13.12
C CYS A 158 -14.96 -10.96 -14.37
N ALA A 159 -14.38 -9.94 -15.02
CA ALA A 159 -13.58 -10.12 -16.23
C ALA A 159 -12.33 -10.96 -15.97
N SER A 160 -11.68 -10.76 -14.82
CA SER A 160 -10.45 -11.45 -14.48
C SER A 160 -10.68 -12.90 -14.07
N ASN A 161 -11.78 -13.22 -13.39
CA ASN A 161 -12.17 -14.60 -13.12
C ASN A 161 -12.45 -15.36 -14.41
N PHE A 162 -13.13 -14.73 -15.37
CA PHE A 162 -13.34 -15.32 -16.69
C PHE A 162 -12.01 -15.59 -17.39
N PHE A 163 -11.12 -14.58 -17.44
CA PHE A 163 -9.80 -14.72 -18.05
C PHE A 163 -8.95 -15.80 -17.38
N GLY A 164 -8.81 -15.75 -16.05
CA GLY A 164 -8.02 -16.71 -15.27
C GLY A 164 -8.52 -18.14 -15.44
N SER A 165 -9.85 -18.34 -15.48
CA SER A 165 -10.42 -19.67 -15.72
C SER A 165 -10.14 -20.21 -17.12
N VAL A 166 -10.26 -19.38 -18.17
CA VAL A 166 -9.91 -19.76 -19.55
C VAL A 166 -8.40 -20.00 -19.67
N PHE A 167 -7.59 -19.11 -19.13
CA PHE A 167 -6.13 -19.18 -19.14
C PHE A 167 -5.61 -20.44 -18.45
N SER A 168 -6.19 -20.80 -17.30
CA SER A 168 -5.86 -22.04 -16.59
C SER A 168 -6.33 -23.28 -17.36
N ARG A 169 -7.52 -23.26 -17.98
CA ARG A 169 -8.02 -24.38 -18.79
C ARG A 169 -7.18 -24.65 -20.04
N LEU A 170 -6.53 -23.63 -20.60
CA LEU A 170 -5.63 -23.78 -21.73
C LEU A 170 -4.30 -24.47 -21.36
N GLY A 171 -4.04 -24.73 -20.08
CA GLY A 171 -2.79 -25.34 -19.62
C GLY A 171 -1.61 -24.36 -19.58
N THR A 172 -1.86 -23.07 -19.74
CA THR A 172 -0.80 -22.05 -19.80
C THR A 172 0.06 -21.98 -18.54
N PRO A 173 -0.46 -22.11 -17.30
CA PRO A 173 0.38 -22.13 -16.10
C PRO A 173 1.41 -23.27 -16.15
N THR A 174 1.00 -24.48 -16.53
CA THR A 174 1.89 -25.64 -16.69
C THR A 174 2.95 -25.37 -17.74
N MET A 175 2.56 -24.80 -18.88
CA MET A 175 3.50 -24.44 -19.96
C MET A 175 4.55 -23.42 -19.50
N ILE A 176 4.16 -22.41 -18.70
CA ILE A 176 5.08 -21.42 -18.14
C ILE A 176 6.02 -22.08 -17.13
N THR A 177 5.51 -22.90 -16.21
CA THR A 177 6.36 -23.62 -15.25
C THR A 177 7.36 -24.51 -15.97
N GLU A 178 6.93 -25.30 -16.94
CA GLU A 178 7.82 -26.17 -17.73
C GLU A 178 8.88 -25.36 -18.48
N ALA A 179 8.50 -24.26 -19.12
CA ALA A 179 9.43 -23.37 -19.80
C ALA A 179 10.47 -22.75 -18.85
N LEU A 180 10.07 -22.43 -17.61
CA LEU A 180 10.98 -21.89 -16.60
C LEU A 180 11.85 -22.98 -15.96
N MET A 181 11.34 -24.21 -15.78
CA MET A 181 12.12 -25.35 -15.29
C MET A 181 13.23 -25.73 -16.29
N LEU A 182 13.03 -25.51 -17.59
CA LEU A 182 14.10 -25.67 -18.59
C LEU A 182 15.28 -24.72 -18.39
N LEU A 183 15.09 -23.60 -17.68
CA LEU A 183 16.15 -22.64 -17.41
C LEU A 183 17.03 -23.03 -16.21
N ASP A 184 16.68 -24.09 -15.47
CA ASP A 184 17.38 -24.61 -14.27
C ASP A 184 17.73 -23.51 -13.25
N LEU A 185 16.82 -22.54 -13.10
CA LEU A 185 17.01 -21.39 -12.22
C LEU A 185 16.58 -21.72 -10.78
N PRO A 186 17.27 -21.16 -9.76
CA PRO A 186 16.81 -21.30 -8.38
C PRO A 186 15.44 -20.62 -8.19
N PRO A 187 14.56 -21.13 -7.31
CA PRO A 187 13.21 -20.57 -7.09
C PRO A 187 13.19 -19.07 -6.78
N THR A 188 14.21 -18.58 -6.09
CA THR A 188 14.37 -17.14 -5.79
C THR A 188 14.62 -16.30 -7.03
N ALA A 189 15.36 -16.81 -8.03
CA ALA A 189 15.56 -16.11 -9.30
C ALA A 189 14.26 -16.06 -10.11
N ILE A 190 13.48 -17.15 -10.11
CA ILE A 190 12.15 -17.17 -10.74
C ILE A 190 11.22 -16.15 -10.06
N LEU A 191 11.21 -16.10 -8.73
CA LEU A 191 10.47 -15.10 -7.97
C LEU A 191 10.89 -13.68 -8.37
N LEU A 192 12.18 -13.39 -8.45
CA LEU A 192 12.67 -12.06 -8.86
C LEU A 192 12.23 -11.69 -10.29
N ILE A 193 12.22 -12.65 -11.20
CA ILE A 193 11.71 -12.46 -12.57
C ILE A 193 10.21 -12.12 -12.53
N VAL A 194 9.42 -12.85 -11.74
CA VAL A 194 7.98 -12.57 -11.55
C VAL A 194 7.77 -11.18 -10.95
N MET A 195 8.54 -10.81 -9.93
CA MET A 195 8.47 -9.51 -9.29
C MET A 195 8.83 -8.37 -10.26
N ALA A 196 9.88 -8.55 -11.07
CA ALA A 196 10.27 -7.59 -12.10
C ALA A 196 9.20 -7.46 -13.19
N PHE A 197 8.59 -8.58 -13.60
CA PHE A 197 7.49 -8.60 -14.56
C PHE A 197 6.26 -7.85 -14.03
N ILE A 198 5.85 -8.13 -12.79
CA ILE A 198 4.74 -7.41 -12.12
C ILE A 198 5.04 -5.92 -12.03
N PHE A 199 6.27 -5.54 -11.66
CA PHE A 199 6.69 -4.15 -11.57
C PHE A 199 6.61 -3.44 -12.94
N LEU A 200 7.07 -4.09 -14.00
CA LEU A 200 7.04 -3.53 -15.36
C LEU A 200 5.60 -3.36 -15.86
N LEU A 201 4.72 -4.32 -15.58
CA LEU A 201 3.31 -4.23 -15.93
C LEU A 201 2.56 -3.15 -15.13
N ALA A 202 3.03 -2.83 -13.92
CA ALA A 202 2.46 -1.79 -13.07
C ALA A 202 2.73 -0.36 -13.54
N TRP A 203 3.54 -0.16 -14.58
CA TRP A 203 3.60 1.14 -15.26
C TRP A 203 2.33 1.42 -16.06
N PRO A 204 1.95 0.64 -17.08
CA PRO A 204 0.73 0.93 -17.84
C PRO A 204 -0.55 0.53 -17.09
N LEU A 205 -0.48 -0.40 -16.14
CA LEU A 205 -1.65 -0.93 -15.44
C LEU A 205 -1.74 -0.41 -14.00
N GLU A 206 -2.96 -0.18 -13.56
CA GLU A 206 -3.27 0.09 -12.15
C GLU A 206 -3.14 -1.22 -11.32
N TRP A 207 -3.01 -1.13 -9.99
CA TRP A 207 -2.80 -2.31 -9.15
C TRP A 207 -3.99 -3.27 -9.18
N VAL A 208 -5.22 -2.78 -9.36
CA VAL A 208 -6.46 -3.57 -9.41
C VAL A 208 -6.40 -4.57 -10.59
N PRO A 209 -6.17 -4.18 -11.86
CA PRO A 209 -5.93 -5.12 -12.96
C PRO A 209 -4.84 -6.16 -12.67
N ILE A 210 -3.76 -5.78 -12.01
CA ILE A 210 -2.65 -6.70 -11.73
C ILE A 210 -3.07 -7.75 -10.71
N VAL A 211 -3.63 -7.33 -9.58
CA VAL A 211 -4.13 -8.23 -8.54
C VAL A 211 -5.20 -9.16 -9.11
N LEU A 212 -6.06 -8.65 -9.97
CA LEU A 212 -7.19 -9.43 -10.48
C LEU A 212 -6.83 -10.34 -11.64
N ILE A 213 -5.95 -9.94 -12.56
CA ILE A 213 -5.63 -10.68 -13.78
C ILE A 213 -4.27 -11.37 -13.68
N ILE A 214 -3.23 -10.65 -13.29
CA ILE A 214 -1.85 -11.14 -13.34
C ILE A 214 -1.57 -12.10 -12.19
N ILE A 215 -2.03 -11.79 -10.96
CA ILE A 215 -1.78 -12.66 -9.80
C ILE A 215 -2.37 -14.07 -9.98
N PRO A 216 -3.62 -14.28 -10.44
CA PRO A 216 -4.12 -15.62 -10.73
C PRO A 216 -3.29 -16.39 -11.77
N ILE A 217 -2.62 -15.70 -12.70
CA ILE A 217 -1.76 -16.33 -13.71
C ILE A 217 -0.48 -16.85 -13.07
N VAL A 218 0.13 -16.07 -12.18
CA VAL A 218 1.39 -16.46 -11.51
C VAL A 218 1.16 -17.32 -10.26
N LEU A 219 -0.02 -17.28 -9.65
CA LEU A 219 -0.32 -18.00 -8.41
C LEU A 219 0.01 -19.50 -8.49
N PRO A 220 -0.42 -20.26 -9.51
CA PRO A 220 -0.09 -21.69 -9.61
C PRO A 220 1.42 -21.95 -9.68
N LEU A 221 2.18 -21.04 -10.29
CA LEU A 221 3.64 -21.12 -10.35
C LEU A 221 4.24 -20.89 -8.95
N ILE A 222 3.77 -19.89 -8.22
CA ILE A 222 4.24 -19.57 -6.86
C ILE A 222 3.95 -20.73 -5.88
N GLU A 223 2.76 -21.34 -5.98
CA GLU A 223 2.38 -22.52 -5.20
C GLU A 223 3.29 -23.73 -5.51
N GLN A 224 3.58 -23.99 -6.79
CA GLN A 224 4.47 -25.07 -7.20
C GLN A 224 5.91 -24.88 -6.71
N LEU A 225 6.37 -23.62 -6.63
CA LEU A 225 7.69 -23.28 -6.07
C LEU A 225 7.72 -23.39 -4.54
N GLY A 226 6.58 -23.60 -3.88
CA GLY A 226 6.48 -23.78 -2.43
C GLY A 226 6.63 -22.49 -1.62
N PHE A 227 6.41 -21.32 -2.24
CA PHE A 227 6.45 -20.05 -1.52
C PHE A 227 5.17 -19.83 -0.69
N ASN A 228 5.34 -19.24 0.49
CA ASN A 228 4.21 -18.83 1.32
C ASN A 228 3.41 -17.70 0.62
N LEU A 229 2.09 -17.89 0.48
CA LEU A 229 1.22 -16.98 -0.25
C LEU A 229 0.99 -15.64 0.47
N ILE A 230 1.01 -15.61 1.81
CA ILE A 230 0.92 -14.37 2.60
C ILE A 230 2.17 -13.54 2.33
N TRP A 231 3.35 -14.15 2.41
CA TRP A 231 4.62 -13.49 2.11
C TRP A 231 4.68 -12.99 0.66
N PHE A 232 4.29 -13.82 -0.30
CA PHE A 232 4.19 -13.42 -1.70
C PHE A 232 3.22 -12.24 -1.89
N GLY A 233 2.06 -12.27 -1.24
CA GLY A 233 1.09 -11.17 -1.28
C GLY A 233 1.70 -9.86 -0.80
N ILE A 234 2.42 -9.86 0.32
CA ILE A 234 3.09 -8.66 0.81
C ILE A 234 4.23 -8.20 -0.10
N LEU A 235 4.99 -9.13 -0.69
CA LEU A 235 5.99 -8.76 -1.71
C LEU A 235 5.34 -8.03 -2.88
N VAL A 236 4.26 -8.59 -3.43
CA VAL A 236 3.48 -7.96 -4.51
C VAL A 236 2.97 -6.58 -4.08
N ALA A 237 2.43 -6.47 -2.87
CA ALA A 237 1.93 -5.21 -2.32
C ALA A 237 3.01 -4.11 -2.30
N VAL A 238 4.19 -4.41 -1.73
CA VAL A 238 5.32 -3.48 -1.64
C VAL A 238 5.88 -3.16 -3.03
N ASN A 239 5.89 -4.14 -3.94
CA ASN A 239 6.36 -3.95 -5.31
C ASN A 239 5.44 -3.06 -6.14
N LEU A 240 4.11 -3.22 -6.03
CA LEU A 240 3.13 -2.34 -6.65
C LEU A 240 3.19 -0.93 -6.07
N GLN A 241 3.40 -0.81 -4.76
CA GLN A 241 3.68 0.48 -4.13
C GLN A 241 4.95 1.14 -4.70
N THR A 242 5.98 0.36 -5.01
CA THR A 242 7.22 0.85 -5.64
C THR A 242 6.95 1.35 -7.06
N ALA A 243 6.15 0.62 -7.84
CA ALA A 243 5.78 1.03 -9.19
C ALA A 243 5.01 2.35 -9.22
N TRP A 244 4.14 2.58 -8.22
CA TRP A 244 3.43 3.85 -8.05
C TRP A 244 4.35 5.06 -7.79
N LEU A 245 5.56 4.82 -7.27
CA LEU A 245 6.59 5.84 -7.07
C LEU A 245 7.55 5.98 -8.27
N SER A 246 7.49 5.07 -9.24
CA SER A 246 8.45 4.95 -10.34
C SER A 246 8.04 5.78 -11.56
N PRO A 247 8.82 6.80 -11.98
CA PRO A 247 8.61 7.49 -13.25
C PRO A 247 8.72 6.50 -14.44
N PRO A 248 7.92 6.64 -15.51
CA PRO A 248 7.12 7.81 -15.91
C PRO A 248 5.65 7.80 -15.44
N VAL A 249 5.14 6.67 -14.93
CA VAL A 249 3.72 6.49 -14.57
C VAL A 249 3.51 6.57 -13.05
N ALA A 250 4.12 7.58 -12.45
CA ALA A 250 4.06 7.80 -11.01
C ALA A 250 2.77 8.57 -10.64
N LEU A 251 1.65 7.86 -10.46
CA LEU A 251 0.34 8.45 -10.15
C LEU A 251 0.38 9.40 -8.93
N SER A 252 1.20 9.08 -7.92
CA SER A 252 1.41 9.93 -6.74
C SER A 252 1.99 11.30 -7.09
N ALA A 253 2.81 11.42 -8.14
CA ALA A 253 3.35 12.69 -8.60
C ALA A 253 2.25 13.61 -9.14
N TYR A 254 1.30 13.05 -9.88
CA TYR A 254 0.19 13.79 -10.48
C TYR A 254 -0.80 14.26 -9.41
N PHE A 255 -1.05 13.45 -8.37
CA PHE A 255 -1.84 13.89 -7.22
C PHE A 255 -1.17 15.03 -6.47
N LEU A 256 0.15 14.94 -6.22
CA LEU A 256 0.89 16.01 -5.57
C LEU A 256 0.89 17.29 -6.43
N LYS A 257 1.08 17.18 -7.74
CA LYS A 257 1.01 18.32 -8.68
C LYS A 257 -0.37 18.98 -8.69
N GLY A 258 -1.45 18.21 -8.46
CA GLY A 258 -2.80 18.75 -8.31
C GLY A 258 -3.00 19.58 -7.04
N VAL A 259 -2.29 19.24 -5.95
CA VAL A 259 -2.35 19.94 -4.65
C VAL A 259 -1.36 21.11 -4.58
N ALA A 260 -0.19 20.97 -5.22
CA ALA A 260 0.86 21.98 -5.30
C ALA A 260 1.19 22.31 -6.77
N PRO A 261 0.36 23.12 -7.45
CA PRO A 261 0.54 23.43 -8.87
C PRO A 261 1.85 24.14 -9.19
N ASP A 262 2.41 24.88 -8.24
CA ASP A 262 3.64 25.66 -8.41
C ASP A 262 4.92 24.79 -8.41
N TRP A 263 4.84 23.52 -8.02
CA TRP A 263 6.01 22.64 -7.93
C TRP A 263 6.30 21.97 -9.27
N ASP A 264 7.54 22.07 -9.74
CA ASP A 264 7.93 21.43 -11.00
C ASP A 264 7.86 19.91 -10.92
N LEU A 265 7.28 19.28 -11.95
CA LEU A 265 7.13 17.83 -12.01
C LEU A 265 8.50 17.12 -12.00
N SER A 266 9.52 17.74 -12.58
CA SER A 266 10.89 17.22 -12.54
C SER A 266 11.43 17.11 -11.12
N ASP A 267 11.16 18.10 -10.27
CA ASP A 267 11.61 18.09 -8.88
C ASP A 267 10.82 17.08 -8.05
N ILE A 268 9.53 16.94 -8.30
CA ILE A 268 8.71 15.88 -7.71
C ILE A 268 9.29 14.51 -8.05
N TYR A 269 9.58 14.23 -9.33
CA TYR A 269 10.16 12.95 -9.75
C TYR A 269 11.54 12.68 -9.14
N LYS A 270 12.43 13.68 -9.08
CA LYS A 270 13.74 13.53 -8.43
C LYS A 270 13.60 13.22 -6.94
N GLY A 271 12.61 13.84 -6.28
CA GLY A 271 12.25 13.52 -4.90
C GLY A 271 11.78 12.09 -4.75
N MET A 272 10.84 11.65 -5.59
CA MET A 272 10.27 10.30 -5.57
C MET A 272 11.31 9.21 -5.81
N MET A 273 12.25 9.43 -6.75
CA MET A 273 13.33 8.48 -7.03
C MET A 273 14.19 8.16 -5.80
N GLN A 274 14.40 9.14 -4.91
CA GLN A 274 15.15 8.93 -3.67
C GLN A 274 14.43 7.95 -2.75
N PHE A 275 13.11 8.09 -2.61
CA PHE A 275 12.30 7.19 -1.78
C PHE A 275 12.03 5.85 -2.46
N MET A 276 11.94 5.81 -3.78
CA MET A 276 11.87 4.56 -4.55
C MET A 276 13.12 3.69 -4.29
N ALA A 277 14.31 4.28 -4.23
CA ALA A 277 15.52 3.53 -3.89
C ALA A 277 15.43 2.90 -2.49
N ILE A 278 14.90 3.64 -1.50
CA ILE A 278 14.68 3.14 -0.14
C ILE A 278 13.62 2.02 -0.13
N GLN A 279 12.56 2.18 -0.92
CA GLN A 279 11.52 1.18 -1.08
C GLN A 279 12.07 -0.12 -1.68
N VAL A 280 12.95 -0.04 -2.68
CA VAL A 280 13.65 -1.21 -3.23
C VAL A 280 14.52 -1.89 -2.18
N VAL A 281 15.19 -1.12 -1.31
CA VAL A 281 15.91 -1.67 -0.16
C VAL A 281 14.95 -2.37 0.80
N GLY A 282 13.81 -1.78 1.11
CA GLY A 282 12.77 -2.40 1.93
C GLY A 282 12.24 -3.70 1.31
N LEU A 283 11.99 -3.72 0.01
CA LEU A 283 11.59 -4.93 -0.73
C LEU A 283 12.68 -6.01 -0.65
N ALA A 284 13.94 -5.64 -0.86
CA ALA A 284 15.06 -6.58 -0.73
C ALA A 284 15.17 -7.15 0.69
N LEU A 285 14.95 -6.33 1.73
CA LEU A 285 14.92 -6.81 3.12
C LEU A 285 13.80 -7.83 3.34
N ILE A 286 12.60 -7.60 2.79
CA ILE A 286 11.49 -8.55 2.90
C ILE A 286 11.78 -9.86 2.15
N ILE A 287 12.49 -9.78 1.02
CA ILE A 287 12.91 -10.96 0.25
C ILE A 287 13.94 -11.78 1.04
N ILE A 288 14.93 -11.12 1.65
CA ILE A 288 16.01 -11.77 2.41
C ILE A 288 15.52 -12.28 3.76
N PHE A 289 14.61 -11.55 4.41
CA PHE A 289 14.07 -11.86 5.73
C PHE A 289 12.54 -12.02 5.70
N PRO A 290 12.01 -13.16 5.22
CA PRO A 290 10.57 -13.42 5.17
C PRO A 290 9.86 -13.29 6.52
N GLN A 291 10.59 -13.49 7.61
CA GLN A 291 10.11 -13.35 8.98
C GLN A 291 9.61 -11.93 9.31
N ILE A 292 10.06 -10.90 8.59
CA ILE A 292 9.49 -9.54 8.75
C ILE A 292 7.98 -9.57 8.46
N VAL A 293 7.53 -10.42 7.54
CA VAL A 293 6.14 -10.55 7.14
C VAL A 293 5.42 -11.63 7.95
N LEU A 294 6.08 -12.77 8.15
CA LEU A 294 5.43 -13.98 8.70
C LEU A 294 5.35 -13.99 10.23
N TRP A 295 6.25 -13.27 10.92
CA TRP A 295 6.33 -13.32 12.38
C TRP A 295 5.05 -12.90 13.10
N LEU A 296 4.43 -11.79 12.70
CA LEU A 296 3.25 -11.28 13.39
C LEU A 296 1.99 -12.16 13.15
N PRO A 297 1.69 -12.59 11.91
CA PRO A 297 0.66 -13.60 11.67
C PRO A 297 0.87 -14.89 12.46
N GLU A 298 2.07 -15.48 12.43
CA GLU A 298 2.39 -16.71 13.16
C GLU A 298 2.22 -16.53 14.68
N TYR A 299 2.59 -15.36 15.22
CA TYR A 299 2.42 -15.05 16.63
C TYR A 299 0.94 -14.91 17.04
N LEU A 300 0.10 -14.31 16.19
CA LEU A 300 -1.31 -14.06 16.49
C LEU A 300 -2.19 -15.29 16.23
N TYR A 301 -1.86 -16.09 15.21
CA TYR A 301 -2.78 -17.10 14.67
C TYR A 301 -2.20 -18.52 14.63
N GLY A 302 -0.89 -18.71 14.86
CA GLY A 302 -0.21 -20.02 14.93
C GLY A 302 0.30 -20.53 13.58
#